data_AF-A0A6N8YTN7-F1
#
_entry.id   AF-A0A6N8YTN7-F1
#
_cell.length_a   1.000
_cell.length_b   1.000
_cell.length_c   1.000
_cell.angle_alpha   90.00
_cell.angle_beta   90.00
_cell.angle_gamma   90.00
#
_symmetry.space_group_name_H-M   'P 1'
#
loop_
_entity.id
_entity.type
_entity.pdbx_description
1 polymer ?
#
loop_
_entity_poly.entity_id
_entity_poly.type
_entity_poly.pdbx_seq_one_letter_code
_entity_poly.pdbx_strand_id
1 'polypeptide(L)'
;MDDQRKRELAAGMNELAQRFWAGEAEICRAFWGVPRTTKEQAHWLRLQVYKEMFGSGLSGHRDGIIRGFIEKLSETLPHAQTKEQRDEFERDIRVLGEEFNHYRLFADILEDATGEPVRLEKLRGWQLPEDARLQQVRQSAREDRGRIGEAAIGFTEGGGASFFYEGRRIGGDPLSDAIAAACAVVFGDETEHGEHGASEFAHNLHTEEEWAEARDIVIAICQQRLRMRYEMFGLPVDEVRIAEITEGKIAPLNVYA
;
A
#
# COMPACT_ATOMS: atom_id res chain seq x y z
N MET A 1 -9.68 22.68 -17.45
CA MET A 1 -8.78 23.26 -16.44
C MET A 1 -7.41 23.45 -17.10
N ASP A 2 -6.69 24.53 -16.80
CA ASP A 2 -5.35 24.75 -17.37
C ASP A 2 -4.26 23.92 -16.65
N ASP A 3 -3.09 23.80 -17.29
CA ASP A 3 -1.98 22.99 -16.79
C ASP A 3 -1.38 23.53 -15.49
N GLN A 4 -1.45 24.84 -15.25
CA GLN A 4 -0.93 25.42 -14.02
C GLN A 4 -1.81 24.98 -12.85
N ARG A 5 -3.13 25.14 -12.99
CA ARG A 5 -4.10 24.75 -11.96
C ARG A 5 -4.03 23.25 -11.68
N LYS A 6 -3.85 22.43 -12.72
CA LYS A 6 -3.67 20.98 -12.59
C LYS A 6 -2.44 20.63 -11.75
N ARG A 7 -1.31 21.31 -11.97
CA ARG A 7 -0.09 21.13 -11.16
C ARG A 7 -0.27 21.57 -9.70
N GLU A 8 -0.99 22.67 -9.47
CA GLU A 8 -1.30 23.13 -8.11
C GLU A 8 -2.15 22.11 -7.33
N LEU A 9 -3.17 21.53 -7.97
CA LEU A 9 -4.01 20.49 -7.35
C LEU A 9 -3.23 19.21 -7.10
N ALA A 10 -2.39 18.77 -8.04
CA ALA A 10 -1.50 17.63 -7.86
C ALA A 10 -0.54 17.82 -6.70
N ALA A 11 0.09 18.99 -6.59
CA ALA A 11 0.97 19.33 -5.47
C ALA A 11 0.23 19.29 -4.12
N GLY A 12 -0.98 19.86 -4.06
CA GLY A 12 -1.83 19.81 -2.86
C GLY A 12 -2.24 18.39 -2.46
N MET A 13 -2.46 17.51 -3.43
CA MET A 13 -2.76 16.09 -3.17
C MET A 13 -1.54 15.33 -2.67
N ASN A 14 -0.35 15.59 -3.20
CA ASN A 14 0.91 15.02 -2.69
C ASN A 14 1.17 15.48 -1.26
N GLU A 15 1.02 16.77 -0.95
CA GLU A 15 1.19 17.27 0.43
C GLU A 15 0.17 16.63 1.39
N LEU A 16 -1.08 16.46 0.95
CA LEU A 16 -2.10 15.76 1.71
C LEU A 16 -1.68 14.32 2.02
N ALA A 17 -1.25 13.56 1.02
CA ALA A 17 -0.81 12.17 1.19
C ALA A 17 0.41 12.06 2.12
N GLN A 18 1.38 12.96 1.98
CA GLN A 18 2.58 13.01 2.82
C GLN A 18 2.28 13.18 4.32
N ARG A 19 1.15 13.79 4.68
CA ARG A 19 0.69 13.88 6.08
C ARG A 19 0.23 12.52 6.60
N PHE A 20 -0.51 11.77 5.79
CA PHE A 20 -0.92 10.40 6.13
C PHE A 20 0.28 9.45 6.18
N TRP A 21 1.25 9.60 5.29
CA TRP A 21 2.54 8.89 5.34
C TRP A 21 3.30 9.17 6.64
N ALA A 22 3.36 10.44 7.07
CA ALA A 22 3.93 10.79 8.36
C ALA A 22 3.19 10.13 9.53
N GLY A 23 1.85 10.04 9.44
CA GLY A 23 1.01 9.34 10.41
C GLY A 23 1.30 7.84 10.45
N GLU A 24 1.39 7.17 9.31
CA GLU A 24 1.75 5.75 9.24
C GLU A 24 3.15 5.53 9.83
N ALA A 25 4.11 6.39 9.52
CA ALA A 25 5.45 6.34 10.08
C ALA A 25 5.45 6.53 11.61
N GLU A 26 4.59 7.39 12.16
CA GLU A 26 4.39 7.57 13.61
C GLU A 26 3.95 6.26 14.28
N ILE A 27 2.97 5.57 13.69
CA ILE A 27 2.49 4.26 14.18
C ILE A 27 3.61 3.21 14.09
N CYS A 28 4.35 3.16 12.97
CA CYS A 28 5.46 2.23 12.79
C CYS A 28 6.56 2.44 13.83
N ARG A 29 6.92 3.70 14.10
CA ARG A 29 7.88 4.06 15.16
C ARG A 29 7.38 3.69 16.55
N ALA A 30 6.08 3.80 16.82
CA ALA A 30 5.52 3.34 18.10
C ALA A 30 5.65 1.82 18.27
N PHE A 31 5.47 1.04 17.18
CA PHE A 31 5.64 -0.40 17.22
C PHE A 31 7.12 -0.82 17.33
N TRP A 32 7.98 -0.37 16.42
CA TRP A 32 9.40 -0.77 16.35
C TRP A 32 10.32 -0.02 17.31
N GLY A 33 9.86 1.07 17.92
CA GLY A 33 10.64 1.85 18.89
C GLY A 33 10.88 1.16 20.23
N VAL A 34 10.32 -0.03 20.44
CA VAL A 34 10.56 -0.86 21.62
C VAL A 34 10.99 -2.28 21.20
N PRO A 35 11.83 -2.96 21.99
CA PRO A 35 12.24 -4.34 21.69
C PRO A 35 11.03 -5.27 21.56
N ARG A 36 11.06 -6.14 20.55
CA ARG A 36 10.01 -7.14 20.28
C ARG A 36 10.56 -8.54 20.42
N THR A 37 9.75 -9.42 20.98
CA THR A 37 10.04 -10.85 20.98
C THR A 37 9.84 -11.43 19.58
N THR A 38 10.50 -12.55 19.29
CA THR A 38 10.26 -13.33 18.06
C THR A 38 8.78 -13.66 17.85
N LYS A 39 8.03 -13.91 18.93
CA LYS A 39 6.59 -14.19 18.86
C LYS A 39 5.78 -12.98 18.40
N GLU A 40 6.07 -11.79 18.91
CA GLU A 40 5.43 -10.54 18.47
C GLU A 40 5.81 -10.21 17.03
N GLN A 41 7.10 -10.38 16.67
CA GLN A 41 7.56 -10.19 15.30
C GLN A 41 6.85 -11.16 14.34
N ALA A 42 6.76 -12.44 14.70
CA ALA A 42 6.06 -13.44 13.91
C ALA A 42 4.54 -13.19 13.82
N HIS A 43 3.94 -12.51 14.80
CA HIS A 43 2.51 -12.15 14.73
C HIS A 43 2.27 -11.13 13.63
N TRP A 44 2.98 -10.01 13.63
CA TRP A 44 2.81 -9.01 12.58
C TRP A 44 3.29 -9.53 11.22
N LEU A 45 4.36 -10.34 11.17
CA LEU A 45 4.84 -10.93 9.91
C LEU A 45 3.74 -11.74 9.22
N ARG A 46 2.94 -12.52 9.97
CA ARG A 46 1.79 -13.24 9.39
C ARG A 46 0.77 -12.29 8.75
N LEU A 47 0.54 -11.14 9.37
CA LEU A 47 -0.36 -10.12 8.84
C LEU A 47 0.22 -9.46 7.58
N GLN A 48 1.53 -9.17 7.57
CA GLN A 48 2.18 -8.63 6.37
C GLN A 48 2.20 -9.64 5.23
N VAL A 49 2.57 -10.89 5.50
CA VAL A 49 2.55 -11.99 4.51
C VAL A 49 1.13 -12.19 3.96
N TYR A 50 0.11 -12.08 4.80
CA TYR A 50 -1.28 -12.10 4.35
C TYR A 50 -1.56 -10.96 3.36
N LYS A 51 -1.10 -9.74 3.66
CA LYS A 51 -1.33 -8.58 2.79
C LYS A 51 -0.61 -8.67 1.46
N GLU A 52 0.64 -9.14 1.41
CA GLU A 52 1.34 -9.27 0.12
C GLU A 52 0.72 -10.36 -0.75
N MET A 53 0.13 -11.40 -0.14
CA MET A 53 -0.52 -12.48 -0.90
C MET A 53 -1.96 -12.14 -1.30
N PHE A 54 -2.75 -11.61 -0.37
CA PHE A 54 -4.21 -11.50 -0.47
C PHE A 54 -4.74 -10.07 -0.40
N GLY A 55 -3.88 -9.07 -0.21
CA GLY A 55 -4.27 -7.66 -0.28
C GLY A 55 -4.91 -7.37 -1.63
N SER A 56 -6.05 -6.68 -1.63
CA SER A 56 -6.82 -6.43 -2.85
C SER A 56 -6.21 -5.34 -3.75
N GLY A 57 -5.30 -4.51 -3.20
CA GLY A 57 -4.38 -3.63 -3.94
C GLY A 57 -4.94 -2.98 -5.20
N LEU A 58 -4.08 -2.89 -6.22
CA LEU A 58 -4.39 -2.40 -7.57
C LEU A 58 -5.37 -3.29 -8.33
N SER A 59 -5.35 -4.61 -8.09
CA SER A 59 -6.12 -5.55 -8.90
C SER A 59 -7.62 -5.50 -8.61
N GLY A 60 -8.02 -5.06 -7.40
CA GLY A 60 -9.39 -5.13 -6.93
C GLY A 60 -9.91 -6.57 -6.79
N HIS A 61 -9.05 -7.57 -6.98
CA HIS A 61 -9.43 -8.97 -7.05
C HIS A 61 -9.65 -9.52 -5.65
N ARG A 62 -10.79 -10.19 -5.43
CA ARG A 62 -11.21 -10.68 -4.10
C ARG A 62 -10.30 -11.76 -3.52
N ASP A 63 -9.53 -12.42 -4.37
CA ASP A 63 -8.54 -13.42 -3.98
C ASP A 63 -7.09 -12.90 -3.96
N GLY A 64 -6.88 -11.58 -4.03
CA GLY A 64 -5.58 -10.95 -3.87
C GLY A 64 -4.92 -10.45 -5.15
N ILE A 65 -3.93 -9.58 -4.96
CA ILE A 65 -3.18 -8.89 -6.02
C ILE A 65 -2.53 -9.86 -7.01
N ILE A 66 -1.83 -10.89 -6.53
CA ILE A 66 -1.13 -11.88 -7.36
C ILE A 66 -2.12 -12.62 -8.29
N ARG A 67 -3.25 -13.09 -7.75
CA ARG A 67 -4.28 -13.76 -8.57
C ARG A 67 -4.88 -12.81 -9.59
N GLY A 68 -5.18 -11.58 -9.18
CA GLY A 68 -5.71 -10.57 -10.09
C GLY A 68 -4.78 -10.27 -11.28
N PHE A 69 -3.47 -10.16 -11.04
CA PHE A 69 -2.50 -9.98 -12.13
C PHE A 69 -2.38 -11.21 -13.03
N ILE A 70 -2.43 -12.43 -12.49
CA ILE A 70 -2.41 -13.66 -13.31
C ILE A 70 -3.62 -13.71 -14.25
N GLU A 71 -4.81 -13.35 -13.75
CA GLU A 71 -6.03 -13.29 -14.55
C GLU A 71 -5.93 -12.18 -15.59
N LYS A 72 -5.54 -10.96 -15.19
CA LYS A 72 -5.32 -9.83 -16.10
C LYS A 72 -4.36 -10.17 -17.23
N LEU A 73 -3.21 -10.80 -16.92
CA LEU A 73 -2.23 -11.21 -17.93
C LEU A 73 -2.81 -12.29 -18.86
N SER A 74 -3.57 -13.24 -18.32
CA SER A 74 -4.21 -14.27 -19.15
C SER A 74 -5.21 -13.65 -20.14
N GLU A 75 -5.97 -12.65 -19.70
CA GLU A 75 -6.97 -11.94 -20.51
C GLU A 75 -6.35 -10.98 -21.53
N THR A 76 -5.26 -10.30 -21.19
CA THR A 76 -4.65 -9.26 -22.03
C THR A 76 -3.66 -9.80 -23.06
N LEU A 77 -3.08 -10.98 -22.84
CA LEU A 77 -2.09 -11.58 -23.76
C LEU A 77 -2.58 -11.66 -25.22
N PRO A 78 -3.82 -12.09 -25.55
CA PRO A 78 -4.33 -12.11 -26.92
C PRO A 78 -4.39 -10.71 -27.59
N HIS A 79 -4.41 -9.65 -26.78
CA HIS A 79 -4.54 -8.27 -27.20
C HIS A 79 -3.21 -7.52 -27.28
N ALA A 80 -2.08 -8.13 -26.90
CA ALA A 80 -0.74 -7.53 -26.95
C ALA A 80 -0.16 -7.41 -28.38
N GLN A 81 -0.89 -6.78 -29.30
CA GLN A 81 -0.60 -6.78 -30.74
C GLN A 81 0.17 -5.54 -31.21
N THR A 82 -0.06 -4.39 -30.58
CA THR A 82 0.68 -3.15 -30.83
C THR A 82 1.92 -3.04 -29.94
N LYS A 83 2.77 -2.04 -30.20
CA LYS A 83 3.94 -1.79 -29.34
C LYS A 83 3.47 -1.38 -27.95
N GLU A 84 2.53 -0.45 -27.89
CA GLU A 84 1.99 0.12 -26.67
C GLU A 84 1.35 -0.97 -25.79
N GLN A 85 0.57 -1.89 -26.40
CA GLN A 85 -0.03 -3.00 -25.66
C GLN A 85 1.00 -4.03 -25.16
N ARG A 86 2.11 -4.23 -25.89
CA ARG A 86 3.21 -5.09 -25.40
C ARG A 86 3.97 -4.44 -24.26
N ASP A 87 4.19 -3.14 -24.32
CA ASP A 87 4.86 -2.38 -23.26
C ASP A 87 4.00 -2.40 -21.97
N GLU A 88 2.67 -2.29 -22.08
CA GLU A 88 1.74 -2.44 -20.96
C GLU A 88 1.75 -3.87 -20.39
N PHE A 89 1.68 -4.88 -21.26
CA PHE A 89 1.73 -6.28 -20.85
C PHE A 89 3.04 -6.63 -20.13
N GLU A 90 4.18 -6.15 -20.64
CA GLU A 90 5.48 -6.34 -19.99
C GLU A 90 5.51 -5.67 -18.60
N ARG A 91 4.93 -4.47 -18.46
CA ARG A 91 4.80 -3.80 -17.16
C ARG A 91 4.01 -4.65 -16.18
N ASP A 92 2.87 -5.20 -16.58
CA ASP A 92 2.05 -6.06 -15.72
C ASP A 92 2.80 -7.34 -15.27
N ILE A 93 3.65 -7.91 -16.13
CA ILE A 93 4.53 -9.04 -15.74
C ILE A 93 5.51 -8.62 -14.65
N ARG A 94 6.12 -7.43 -14.79
CA ARG A 94 7.10 -6.92 -13.81
C ARG A 94 6.44 -6.69 -12.46
N VAL A 95 5.28 -6.03 -12.44
CA VAL A 95 4.51 -5.82 -11.21
C VAL A 95 4.14 -7.15 -10.56
N LEU A 96 3.65 -8.14 -11.32
CA LEU A 96 3.39 -9.47 -10.76
C LEU A 96 4.64 -10.10 -10.12
N GLY A 97 5.80 -9.94 -10.75
CA GLY A 97 7.09 -10.41 -10.22
C GLY A 97 7.49 -9.72 -8.92
N GLU A 98 7.31 -8.40 -8.85
CA GLU A 98 7.57 -7.57 -7.67
C GLU A 98 6.67 -7.98 -6.50
N GLU A 99 5.35 -8.03 -6.71
CA GLU A 99 4.36 -8.41 -5.70
C GLU A 99 4.60 -9.84 -5.16
N PHE A 100 4.92 -10.79 -6.04
CA PHE A 100 5.28 -12.14 -5.62
C PHE A 100 6.59 -12.16 -4.82
N ASN A 101 7.56 -11.32 -5.19
CA ASN A 101 8.81 -11.20 -4.44
C ASN A 101 8.60 -10.58 -3.06
N HIS A 102 7.70 -9.59 -2.91
CA HIS A 102 7.35 -9.02 -1.60
C HIS A 102 6.77 -10.09 -0.68
N TYR A 103 5.79 -10.85 -1.18
CA TYR A 103 5.25 -12.01 -0.46
C TYR A 103 6.34 -12.99 -0.04
N ARG A 104 7.18 -13.41 -1.00
CA ARG A 104 8.25 -14.38 -0.76
C ARG A 104 9.21 -13.90 0.34
N LEU A 105 9.66 -12.65 0.28
CA LEU A 105 10.61 -12.09 1.25
C LEU A 105 10.08 -12.19 2.68
N PHE A 106 8.84 -11.74 2.93
CA PHE A 106 8.27 -11.82 4.27
C PHE A 106 7.87 -13.23 4.68
N ALA A 107 7.47 -14.07 3.72
CA ALA A 107 7.16 -15.48 3.98
C ALA A 107 8.41 -16.24 4.45
N ASP A 108 9.53 -16.10 3.73
CA ASP A 108 10.81 -16.74 4.08
C ASP A 108 11.25 -16.33 5.50
N ILE A 109 11.17 -15.03 5.83
CA ILE A 109 11.49 -14.52 7.17
C ILE A 109 10.56 -15.09 8.25
N LEU A 110 9.28 -15.23 7.95
CA LEU A 110 8.32 -15.82 8.86
C LEU A 110 8.59 -17.32 9.09
N GLU A 111 8.99 -18.06 8.06
CA GLU A 111 9.42 -19.45 8.18
C GLU A 111 10.65 -19.56 9.07
N ASP A 112 11.67 -18.72 8.86
CA ASP A 112 12.86 -18.67 9.70
C ASP A 112 12.54 -18.34 11.17
N ALA A 113 11.62 -17.40 11.40
CA ALA A 113 11.22 -16.98 12.74
C ALA A 113 10.40 -18.04 13.49
N THR A 114 9.71 -18.93 12.77
CA THR A 114 8.73 -19.86 13.38
C THR A 114 9.10 -21.33 13.25
N GLY A 115 10.02 -21.67 12.34
CA GLY A 115 10.38 -23.04 11.97
C GLY A 115 9.28 -23.78 11.21
N GLU A 116 8.23 -23.08 10.76
CA GLU A 116 7.03 -23.69 10.15
C GLU A 116 6.78 -23.08 8.76
N PRO A 117 6.46 -23.92 7.74
CA PRO A 117 6.14 -23.42 6.42
C PRO A 117 4.92 -22.49 6.40
N VAL A 118 4.97 -21.46 5.57
CA VAL A 118 3.81 -20.59 5.29
C VAL A 118 2.81 -21.36 4.43
N ARG A 119 1.64 -21.60 5.01
CA ARG A 119 0.54 -22.32 4.36
C ARG A 119 -0.58 -21.37 3.96
N LEU A 120 -0.80 -21.20 2.65
CA LEU A 120 -1.77 -20.26 2.09
C LEU A 120 -3.20 -20.46 2.65
N GLU A 121 -3.61 -21.71 2.90
CA GLU A 121 -4.91 -22.03 3.47
C GLU A 121 -5.10 -21.51 4.90
N LYS A 122 -4.01 -21.48 5.69
CA LYS A 122 -4.03 -20.91 7.04
C LYS A 122 -3.91 -19.39 6.99
N LEU A 123 -3.15 -18.87 6.03
CA LEU A 123 -2.87 -17.45 5.88
C LEU A 123 -4.16 -16.65 5.68
N ARG A 124 -5.15 -17.16 4.94
CA ARG A 124 -6.46 -16.49 4.78
C ARG A 124 -7.18 -16.18 6.10
N GLY A 125 -6.93 -16.95 7.15
CA GLY A 125 -7.48 -16.70 8.49
C GLY A 125 -6.86 -15.51 9.22
N TRP A 126 -5.85 -14.85 8.64
CA TRP A 126 -5.16 -13.69 9.19
C TRP A 126 -5.69 -12.35 8.68
N GLN A 127 -6.78 -12.33 7.90
CA GLN A 127 -7.42 -11.07 7.53
C GLN A 127 -7.93 -10.36 8.79
N LEU A 128 -7.51 -9.11 8.96
CA LEU A 128 -7.97 -8.26 10.04
C LEU A 128 -9.26 -7.52 9.69
N PRO A 129 -10.12 -7.20 10.67
CA PRO A 129 -11.29 -6.35 10.48
C PRO A 129 -11.02 -5.02 9.76
N GLU A 130 -10.00 -4.26 10.16
CA GLU A 130 -9.68 -2.98 9.52
C GLU A 130 -9.05 -3.16 8.13
N ASP A 131 -8.41 -4.30 7.86
CA ASP A 131 -7.99 -4.66 6.51
C ASP A 131 -9.20 -4.94 5.61
N ALA A 132 -10.15 -5.77 6.08
CA ALA A 132 -11.39 -6.02 5.34
C ALA A 132 -12.17 -4.72 5.07
N ARG A 133 -12.21 -3.79 6.02
CA ARG A 133 -12.81 -2.46 5.82
C ARG A 133 -12.04 -1.63 4.80
N LEU A 134 -10.70 -1.67 4.79
CA LEU A 134 -9.90 -1.00 3.76
C LEU A 134 -10.23 -1.54 2.36
N GLN A 135 -10.34 -2.86 2.22
CA GLN A 135 -10.74 -3.48 0.96
C GLN A 135 -12.14 -3.02 0.54
N GLN A 136 -13.08 -2.93 1.49
CA GLN A 136 -14.43 -2.42 1.24
C GLN A 136 -14.42 -0.96 0.76
N VAL A 137 -13.68 -0.07 1.42
CA VAL A 137 -13.57 1.34 1.01
C VAL A 137 -13.06 1.46 -0.44
N ARG A 138 -12.02 0.68 -0.79
CA ARG A 138 -11.48 0.63 -2.16
C ARG A 138 -12.51 0.07 -3.15
N GLN A 139 -13.21 -1.00 -2.80
CA GLN A 139 -14.21 -1.63 -3.67
C GLN A 139 -15.41 -0.70 -3.91
N SER A 140 -15.93 -0.03 -2.87
CA SER A 140 -16.98 0.97 -3.02
C SER A 140 -16.54 2.17 -3.86
N ALA A 141 -15.30 2.67 -3.69
CA ALA A 141 -14.78 3.74 -4.53
C ALA A 141 -14.77 3.35 -6.02
N ARG A 142 -14.34 2.12 -6.33
CA ARG A 142 -14.34 1.57 -7.70
C ARG A 142 -15.77 1.43 -8.26
N GLU A 143 -16.68 0.85 -7.49
CA GLU A 143 -18.07 0.60 -7.91
C GLU A 143 -18.85 1.91 -8.08
N ASP A 144 -18.71 2.84 -7.14
CA ASP A 144 -19.53 4.05 -7.09
C ASP A 144 -18.98 5.17 -7.97
N ARG A 145 -17.64 5.29 -8.09
CA ARG A 145 -16.96 6.44 -8.73
C ARG A 145 -16.17 6.08 -9.98
N GLY A 146 -16.13 4.80 -10.36
CA GLY A 146 -15.48 4.31 -11.57
C GLY A 146 -14.05 4.82 -11.71
N ARG A 147 -13.78 5.54 -12.80
CA ARG A 147 -12.45 6.06 -13.14
C ARG A 147 -11.81 6.93 -12.05
N ILE A 148 -12.59 7.75 -11.34
CA ILE A 148 -12.07 8.61 -10.26
C ILE A 148 -11.65 7.75 -9.06
N GLY A 149 -12.46 6.73 -8.73
CA GLY A 149 -12.14 5.75 -7.71
C GLY A 149 -10.86 4.98 -8.02
N GLU A 150 -10.70 4.48 -9.25
CA GLU A 150 -9.48 3.78 -9.69
C GLU A 150 -8.24 4.67 -9.60
N ALA A 151 -8.36 5.93 -10.06
CA ALA A 151 -7.27 6.89 -9.96
C ALA A 151 -6.86 7.10 -8.49
N ALA A 152 -7.83 7.34 -7.59
CA ALA A 152 -7.57 7.55 -6.17
C ALA A 152 -6.96 6.31 -5.49
N ILE A 153 -7.40 5.10 -5.85
CA ILE A 153 -6.80 3.85 -5.36
C ILE A 153 -5.34 3.78 -5.79
N GLY A 154 -5.06 3.90 -7.09
CA GLY A 154 -3.69 3.86 -7.62
C GLY A 154 -2.76 4.91 -7.02
N PHE A 155 -3.26 6.12 -6.77
CA PHE A 155 -2.53 7.17 -6.06
C PHE A 155 -2.11 6.78 -4.64
N THR A 156 -2.95 6.02 -3.93
CA THR A 156 -2.71 5.65 -2.53
C THR A 156 -1.89 4.38 -2.33
N GLU A 157 -1.55 3.65 -3.39
CA GLU A 157 -0.79 2.38 -3.26
C GLU A 157 0.61 2.62 -2.71
N GLY A 158 1.36 3.56 -3.33
CA GLY A 158 2.65 4.03 -2.83
C GLY A 158 2.61 4.59 -1.40
N GLY A 159 1.42 4.81 -0.84
CA GLY A 159 1.26 5.16 0.57
C GLY A 159 1.62 4.08 1.57
N GLY A 160 2.05 2.89 1.14
CA GLY A 160 2.69 1.88 1.99
C GLY A 160 4.18 2.09 2.19
N ALA A 161 4.75 2.98 1.41
CA ALA A 161 6.17 3.28 1.46
C ALA A 161 6.60 3.75 2.85
N SER A 162 5.74 4.37 3.68
CA SER A 162 6.14 4.81 5.03
C SER A 162 6.41 3.66 5.98
N PHE A 163 5.61 2.60 5.92
CA PHE A 163 5.89 1.37 6.66
C PHE A 163 7.26 0.80 6.30
N PHE A 164 7.54 0.62 5.00
CA PHE A 164 8.82 0.06 4.55
C PHE A 164 10.00 1.03 4.78
N TYR A 165 9.75 2.34 4.65
CA TYR A 165 10.70 3.42 4.92
C TYR A 165 11.17 3.42 6.37
N GLU A 166 10.29 3.17 7.34
CA GLU A 166 10.68 3.00 8.74
C GLU A 166 11.24 1.59 9.00
N GLY A 167 10.68 0.57 8.35
CA GLY A 167 11.11 -0.82 8.51
C GLY A 167 12.58 -1.04 8.16
N ARG A 168 13.09 -0.39 7.11
CA ARG A 168 14.53 -0.47 6.74
C ARG A 168 15.50 0.09 7.80
N ARG A 169 15.01 0.77 8.84
CA ARG A 169 15.84 1.34 9.92
C ARG A 169 15.93 0.46 11.15
N ILE A 170 15.10 -0.59 11.24
CA ILE A 170 15.14 -1.50 12.37
C ILE A 170 16.39 -2.38 12.28
N GLY A 171 16.75 -3.01 13.39
CA GLY A 171 17.88 -3.93 13.42
C GLY A 171 18.38 -4.17 14.84
N GLY A 172 19.52 -4.83 14.94
CA GLY A 172 20.17 -5.16 16.21
C GLY A 172 19.98 -6.61 16.65
N ASP A 173 19.25 -7.39 15.86
CA ASP A 173 19.16 -8.85 15.97
C ASP A 173 18.90 -9.46 14.58
N PRO A 174 19.21 -10.75 14.36
CA PRO A 174 19.12 -11.36 13.04
C PRO A 174 17.74 -11.29 12.38
N LEU A 175 16.66 -11.37 13.17
CA LEU A 175 15.31 -11.31 12.62
C LEU A 175 14.96 -9.88 12.20
N SER A 176 15.25 -8.90 13.06
CA SER A 176 15.05 -7.48 12.74
C SER A 176 15.89 -7.04 11.53
N ASP A 177 17.13 -7.51 11.41
CA ASP A 177 18.00 -7.21 10.26
C ASP A 177 17.44 -7.81 8.95
N ALA A 178 16.87 -9.02 9.00
CA ALA A 178 16.22 -9.64 7.84
C ALA A 178 14.95 -8.88 7.42
N ILE A 179 14.13 -8.46 8.38
CA ILE A 179 12.96 -7.60 8.13
C ILE A 179 13.39 -6.28 7.49
N ALA A 180 14.42 -5.63 8.03
CA ALA A 180 14.93 -4.37 7.49
C ALA A 180 15.38 -4.52 6.03
N ALA A 181 16.07 -5.61 5.70
CA ALA A 181 16.49 -5.92 4.33
C ALA A 181 15.29 -6.13 3.39
N ALA A 182 14.26 -6.87 3.82
CA ALA A 182 13.04 -7.03 3.04
C ALA A 182 12.32 -5.69 2.82
N CYS A 183 12.17 -4.89 3.87
CA CYS A 183 11.58 -3.56 3.77
C CYS A 183 12.36 -2.64 2.82
N ALA A 184 13.70 -2.74 2.76
CA ALA A 184 14.50 -1.95 1.83
C ALA A 184 14.22 -2.29 0.37
N VAL A 185 13.99 -3.58 0.05
CA VAL A 185 13.62 -4.02 -1.29
C VAL A 185 12.23 -3.50 -1.65
N VAL A 186 11.23 -3.78 -0.80
CA VAL A 186 9.84 -3.38 -1.08
C VAL A 186 9.71 -1.86 -1.18
N PHE A 187 10.43 -1.11 -0.35
CA PHE A 187 10.46 0.35 -0.43
C PHE A 187 10.95 0.89 -1.79
N GLY A 188 11.91 0.20 -2.42
CA GLY A 188 12.40 0.57 -3.75
C GLY A 188 11.29 0.45 -4.80
N ASP A 189 10.64 -0.71 -4.83
CA ASP A 189 9.56 -1.01 -5.79
C ASP A 189 8.35 -0.07 -5.58
N GLU A 190 7.93 0.14 -4.33
CA GLU A 190 6.81 1.01 -3.95
C GLU A 190 7.05 2.50 -4.30
N THR A 191 8.31 2.92 -4.43
CA THR A 191 8.64 4.28 -4.87
C THR A 191 8.30 4.48 -6.35
N GLU A 192 8.66 3.52 -7.19
CA GLU A 192 8.32 3.57 -8.62
C GLU A 192 6.81 3.48 -8.82
N HIS A 193 6.12 2.62 -8.04
CA HIS A 193 4.66 2.51 -8.07
C HIS A 193 3.98 3.80 -7.64
N GLY A 194 4.47 4.45 -6.58
CA GLY A 194 3.95 5.73 -6.09
C GLY A 194 4.07 6.86 -7.12
N GLU A 195 5.22 6.98 -7.79
CA GLU A 195 5.43 7.96 -8.86
C GLU A 195 4.50 7.72 -10.06
N HIS A 196 4.36 6.46 -10.47
CA HIS A 196 3.46 6.08 -11.54
C HIS A 196 2.00 6.40 -11.18
N GLY A 197 1.57 6.03 -9.97
CA GLY A 197 0.23 6.31 -9.46
C GLY A 197 -0.09 7.81 -9.40
N ALA A 198 0.86 8.64 -8.97
CA ALA A 198 0.70 10.10 -8.96
C ALA A 198 0.60 10.70 -10.38
N SER A 199 1.39 10.19 -11.32
CA SER A 199 1.32 10.60 -12.73
C SER A 199 -0.02 10.24 -13.36
N GLU A 200 -0.48 8.99 -13.20
CA GLU A 200 -1.77 8.52 -13.71
C GLU A 200 -2.93 9.26 -13.05
N PHE A 201 -2.87 9.50 -11.74
CA PHE A 201 -3.87 10.27 -11.01
C PHE A 201 -4.04 11.67 -11.62
N ALA A 202 -2.92 12.39 -11.79
CA ALA A 202 -2.95 13.68 -12.44
C ALA A 202 -3.46 13.56 -13.88
N HIS A 203 -2.97 12.61 -14.68
CA HIS A 203 -3.39 12.44 -16.07
C HIS A 203 -4.91 12.30 -16.21
N ASN A 204 -5.51 11.45 -15.37
CA ASN A 204 -6.92 11.09 -15.42
C ASN A 204 -7.86 12.20 -14.92
N LEU A 205 -7.45 13.13 -14.05
CA LEU A 205 -8.38 14.15 -13.55
C LEU A 205 -8.38 15.42 -14.41
N HIS A 206 -9.58 15.92 -14.74
CA HIS A 206 -9.81 16.95 -15.76
C HIS A 206 -10.54 18.20 -15.23
N THR A 207 -11.39 18.08 -14.20
CA THR A 207 -12.14 19.21 -13.62
C THR A 207 -11.90 19.36 -12.12
N GLU A 208 -12.12 20.55 -11.55
CA GLU A 208 -11.92 20.77 -10.11
C GLU A 208 -12.84 19.90 -9.25
N GLU A 209 -14.06 19.60 -9.74
CA GLU A 209 -14.99 18.70 -9.09
C GLU A 209 -14.43 17.27 -9.02
N GLU A 210 -13.82 16.77 -10.10
CA GLU A 210 -13.18 15.45 -10.09
C GLU A 210 -11.99 15.41 -9.11
N TRP A 211 -11.22 16.50 -9.00
CA TRP A 211 -10.14 16.60 -8.01
C TRP A 211 -10.66 16.64 -6.57
N ALA A 212 -11.76 17.37 -6.31
CA ALA A 212 -12.39 17.41 -5.00
C ALA A 212 -12.95 16.04 -4.60
N GLU A 213 -13.59 15.34 -5.54
CA GLU A 213 -14.11 13.98 -5.31
C GLU A 213 -12.98 12.98 -5.06
N ALA A 214 -11.93 13.02 -5.88
CA ALA A 214 -10.77 12.15 -5.71
C ALA A 214 -10.08 12.40 -4.36
N ARG A 215 -10.00 13.65 -3.91
CA ARG A 215 -9.48 14.02 -2.59
C ARG A 215 -10.25 13.34 -1.45
N ASP A 216 -11.58 13.35 -1.51
CA ASP A 216 -12.41 12.72 -0.47
C ASP A 216 -12.18 11.21 -0.41
N ILE A 217 -12.06 10.55 -1.56
CA ILE A 217 -11.73 9.12 -1.65
C ILE A 217 -10.34 8.84 -1.07
N VAL A 218 -9.33 9.64 -1.43
CA VAL A 218 -7.97 9.50 -0.91
C VAL A 218 -7.95 9.65 0.61
N ILE A 219 -8.65 10.64 1.17
CA ILE A 219 -8.77 10.82 2.62
C ILE A 219 -9.38 9.57 3.27
N ALA A 220 -10.48 9.06 2.72
CA ALA A 220 -11.15 7.87 3.25
C ALA A 220 -10.22 6.64 3.25
N ILE A 221 -9.52 6.40 2.14
CA ILE A 221 -8.55 5.30 2.03
C ILE A 221 -7.40 5.49 3.03
N CYS A 222 -6.80 6.67 3.10
CA CYS A 222 -5.67 6.92 3.99
C CYS A 222 -6.04 6.82 5.47
N GLN A 223 -7.19 7.35 5.89
CA GLN A 223 -7.67 7.20 7.26
C GLN A 223 -7.89 5.73 7.62
N GLN A 224 -8.52 4.97 6.72
CA GLN A 224 -8.75 3.54 6.93
C GLN A 224 -7.43 2.75 6.97
N ARG A 225 -6.43 3.15 6.18
CA ARG A 225 -5.08 2.57 6.22
C ARG A 225 -4.41 2.79 7.59
N LEU A 226 -4.54 3.97 8.19
CA LEU A 226 -4.02 4.23 9.55
C LEU A 226 -4.67 3.32 10.59
N ARG A 227 -6.00 3.15 10.56
CA ARG A 227 -6.72 2.21 11.46
C ARG A 227 -6.20 0.79 11.31
N MET A 228 -6.03 0.34 10.06
CA MET A 228 -5.48 -0.98 9.76
C MET A 228 -4.05 -1.16 10.26
N ARG A 229 -3.20 -0.13 10.19
CA ARG A 229 -1.84 -0.18 10.77
C ARG A 229 -1.86 -0.24 12.29
N TYR A 230 -2.72 0.53 12.96
CA TYR A 230 -2.91 0.41 14.41
C TYR A 230 -3.30 -1.04 14.80
N GLU A 231 -4.31 -1.61 14.14
CA GLU A 231 -4.76 -2.98 14.41
C GLU A 231 -3.66 -4.02 14.12
N MET A 232 -2.96 -3.87 12.99
CA MET A 232 -1.87 -4.78 12.61
C MET A 232 -0.73 -4.82 13.64
N PHE A 233 -0.45 -3.70 14.29
CA PHE A 233 0.55 -3.61 15.35
C PHE A 233 0.01 -3.87 16.75
N GLY A 234 -1.28 -4.20 16.88
CA GLY A 234 -1.94 -4.39 18.18
C GLY A 234 -1.98 -3.12 19.04
N LEU A 235 -1.93 -1.96 18.41
CA LEU A 235 -1.99 -0.66 19.04
C LEU A 235 -3.45 -0.18 19.11
N PRO A 236 -3.86 0.55 20.17
CA PRO A 236 -5.18 1.13 20.22
C PRO A 236 -5.33 2.19 19.11
N VAL A 237 -6.43 2.11 18.36
CA VAL A 237 -6.75 3.11 17.33
C VAL A 237 -6.99 4.46 17.98
N ASP A 238 -6.22 5.47 17.55
CA ASP A 238 -6.36 6.84 18.01
C ASP A 238 -7.12 7.67 16.97
N GLU A 239 -8.45 7.68 17.07
CA GLU A 239 -9.32 8.45 16.16
C GLU A 239 -9.07 9.96 16.25
N VAL A 240 -8.65 10.46 17.43
CA VAL A 240 -8.32 11.88 17.60
C VAL A 240 -7.07 12.18 16.77
N ARG A 241 -6.04 11.34 16.86
CA ARG A 241 -4.81 11.52 16.08
C ARG A 241 -5.05 11.42 14.58
N ILE A 242 -5.91 10.51 14.13
CA ILE A 242 -6.29 10.39 12.71
C ILE A 242 -6.99 11.67 12.21
N ALA A 243 -7.89 12.25 13.02
CA ALA A 243 -8.54 13.52 12.70
C ALA A 243 -7.51 14.67 12.63
N GLU A 244 -6.59 14.75 13.59
CA GLU A 244 -5.50 15.73 13.58
C GLU A 244 -4.61 15.64 12.34
N ILE A 245 -4.24 14.42 11.92
CA ILE A 245 -3.47 14.18 10.69
C ILE A 245 -4.25 14.67 9.46
N THR A 246 -5.54 14.36 9.41
CA THR A 246 -6.45 14.79 8.33
C THR A 246 -6.52 16.33 8.25
N GLU A 247 -6.55 17.01 9.40
CA GLU A 247 -6.53 18.47 9.52
C GLU A 247 -5.15 19.10 9.25
N GLY A 248 -4.11 18.29 9.07
CA GLY A 248 -2.74 18.76 8.81
C GLY A 248 -1.94 19.14 10.06
N LYS A 249 -2.31 18.65 11.24
CA LYS A 249 -1.55 18.81 12.50
C LYS A 249 -0.41 17.79 12.61
N ILE A 250 0.32 17.63 11.51
CA ILE A 250 1.52 16.81 11.39
C ILE A 250 2.39 17.38 10.26
N ALA A 251 3.70 17.37 10.46
CA ALA A 251 4.62 17.73 9.38
C ALA A 251 4.58 16.63 8.28
N PRO A 252 4.48 17.00 7.00
CA PRO A 252 4.49 16.03 5.91
C PRO A 252 5.81 15.26 5.88
N LEU A 253 5.73 13.96 5.60
CA LEU A 253 6.90 13.11 5.37
C LEU A 253 7.04 12.88 3.88
N ASN A 254 8.09 13.43 3.27
CA ASN A 254 8.47 13.05 1.92
C ASN A 254 9.36 11.81 1.98
N VAL A 255 8.77 10.65 1.71
CA VAL A 255 9.51 9.38 1.67
C VAL A 255 10.37 9.25 0.41
N TYR A 256 10.12 10.05 -0.64
CA TYR A 256 10.80 10.02 -1.93
C TYR A 256 11.87 11.13 -2.08
N ALA A 257 12.19 11.84 -1.00
CA ALA A 257 13.20 12.90 -0.97
C ALA A 257 14.64 12.38 -1.00
#